data_AF-A0A7V4UFV5-F1
#
_entry.id   AF-A0A7V4UFV5-F1
#
_cell.length_a   1.000
_cell.length_b   1.000
_cell.length_c   1.000
_cell.angle_alpha   90.00
_cell.angle_beta   90.00
_cell.angle_gamma   90.00
#
_symmetry.space_group_name_H-M   'P 1'
#
loop_
_entity.id
_entity.type
_entity.pdbx_description
1 polymer ?
#
loop_
_entity_poly.entity_id
_entity_poly.type
_entity_poly.pdbx_seq_one_letter_code
_entity_poly.pdbx_strand_id
1 'polypeptide(L)'
;MTVLPSPSVSRRVLLEGAAAGLIVGFVFHRGRPALAAAPATLAPNAFIRVAPDNTVTVLIKHLEMGQGVYTGLATIVAEEMDADWAQVRAVHAPADVKLYANLGSGIQMTGGSTSIANSYQQLRQAGAMARAMLVQAAARRWTAHAAEIAVADGVLSYKTRRATFGELAAAAAQLPAPKDVALKDPKTFTKIGRDRLRLDTGEKVDGTALYSLDVRMPGLLTALVARPPRFKAAVKSVDAAQALAMPGVRHVVAIPSGVAVVADSFWQAYKARGAVRIAWDDAASEKRSTAQMLADYKAQAAAPGIPAATVGDVNAALGAAARTLTAEFEFPYLAHAPMEPLDCVIVTGKDGCEIWAGCQFHTVDQGNVAAVLGL
;
A
#
# COMPACT_ATOMS: atom_id res chain seq x y z
N MET A 1 38.97 12.94 26.35
CA MET A 1 38.70 12.97 24.90
C MET A 1 37.48 13.84 24.71
N THR A 2 37.69 15.06 24.21
CA THR A 2 36.78 16.20 24.34
C THR A 2 35.66 16.10 23.30
N VAL A 3 34.40 16.07 23.76
CA VAL A 3 33.20 16.13 22.91
C VAL A 3 32.94 17.60 22.58
N LEU A 4 32.94 17.96 21.30
CA LEU A 4 32.54 19.29 20.83
C LEU A 4 31.00 19.42 20.87
N PRO A 5 30.44 20.57 21.28
CA PRO A 5 29.00 20.79 21.30
C PRO A 5 28.43 21.04 19.90
N SER A 6 27.31 20.38 19.58
CA SER A 6 26.53 20.66 18.37
C SER A 6 25.90 22.06 18.45
N PRO A 7 25.94 22.88 17.37
CA PRO A 7 25.35 24.21 17.40
C PRO A 7 23.82 24.13 17.45
N SER A 8 23.22 24.81 18.43
CA SER A 8 21.77 25.00 18.50
C SER A 8 21.33 26.07 17.50
N VAL A 9 20.69 25.67 16.40
CA VAL A 9 20.03 26.60 15.48
C VAL A 9 18.73 27.07 16.12
N SER A 10 18.65 28.36 16.48
CA SER A 10 17.41 28.95 16.99
C SER A 10 16.42 29.21 15.83
N ARG A 11 15.12 29.01 16.08
CA ARG A 11 14.02 29.20 15.12
C ARG A 11 14.03 30.55 14.38
N ARG A 12 14.67 31.58 14.94
CA ARG A 12 14.73 32.92 14.37
C ARG A 12 15.64 33.00 13.15
N VAL A 13 16.71 32.21 13.12
CA VAL A 13 17.68 32.17 12.01
C VAL A 13 17.14 31.39 10.80
N LEU A 14 16.23 30.41 11.02
CA LEU A 14 15.60 29.65 9.93
C LEU A 14 14.57 30.47 9.15
N LEU A 15 13.98 31.51 9.76
CA LEU A 15 12.94 32.33 9.14
C LEU A 15 13.50 33.49 8.30
N GLU A 16 14.73 33.93 8.54
CA GLU A 16 15.34 35.04 7.80
C GLU A 16 15.98 34.61 6.46
N GLY A 17 16.19 33.31 6.22
CA GLY A 17 16.79 32.78 4.99
C GLY A 17 15.82 32.29 3.91
N ALA A 18 14.50 32.36 4.13
CA ALA A 18 13.49 31.70 3.28
C ALA A 18 12.88 32.61 2.19
N ALA A 19 13.69 33.44 1.54
CA ALA A 19 13.25 34.33 0.46
C ALA A 19 13.96 33.99 -0.87
N ALA A 20 13.76 32.77 -1.41
CA ALA A 20 14.01 32.42 -2.84
C ALA A 20 13.74 30.93 -3.21
N GLY A 21 13.04 30.15 -2.39
CA GLY A 21 12.73 28.75 -2.70
C GLY A 21 11.25 28.44 -2.50
N LEU A 22 10.63 27.76 -3.45
CA LEU A 22 9.36 27.09 -3.22
C LEU A 22 9.61 25.94 -2.23
N ILE A 23 9.56 26.26 -0.94
CA ILE A 23 9.08 25.28 0.03
C ILE A 23 7.59 25.15 -0.30
N VAL A 24 7.22 24.06 -0.97
CA VAL A 24 5.83 23.61 -0.91
C VAL A 24 5.56 23.41 0.58
N GLY A 25 4.81 24.35 1.14
CA GLY A 25 4.42 24.29 2.54
C GLY A 25 3.81 22.92 2.80
N PHE A 26 4.41 22.18 3.73
CA PHE A 26 3.63 21.24 4.52
C PHE A 26 2.53 22.07 5.17
N VAL A 27 1.35 22.10 4.57
CA VAL A 27 0.15 22.32 5.35
C VAL A 27 -0.02 21.04 6.15
N PHE A 28 0.57 21.00 7.35
CA PHE A 28 -0.01 20.23 8.43
C PHE A 28 -1.46 20.69 8.51
N HIS A 29 -2.39 19.90 7.99
CA HIS A 29 -3.81 20.11 8.21
C HIS A 29 -4.07 19.87 9.69
N ARG A 30 -3.90 20.93 10.50
CA ARG A 30 -4.25 20.97 11.92
C ARG A 30 -5.72 21.32 12.13
N GLY A 31 -6.59 20.66 11.36
CA GLY A 31 -8.03 20.81 11.44
C GLY A 31 -8.68 19.78 10.54
N ARG A 32 -9.84 19.24 10.99
CA ARG A 32 -10.70 18.35 10.20
C ARG A 32 -10.80 18.89 8.78
N PRO A 33 -10.48 18.11 7.74
CA PRO A 33 -10.82 18.54 6.39
C PRO A 33 -12.35 18.66 6.36
N ALA A 34 -12.85 19.86 6.09
CA ALA A 34 -14.21 19.96 5.59
C ALA A 34 -14.25 19.05 4.35
N LEU A 35 -15.14 18.05 4.37
CA LEU A 35 -15.43 17.22 3.21
C LEU A 35 -15.97 18.12 2.09
N ALA A 36 -15.07 18.72 1.31
CA ALA A 36 -15.41 19.20 -0.01
C ALA A 36 -15.63 17.97 -0.90
N ALA A 37 -16.74 17.95 -1.63
CA ALA A 37 -17.03 16.90 -2.60
C ALA A 37 -15.85 16.80 -3.58
N ALA A 38 -15.30 15.58 -3.72
CA ALA A 38 -14.28 15.33 -4.73
C ALA A 38 -14.93 15.38 -6.13
N PRO A 39 -14.28 15.99 -7.12
CA PRO A 39 -14.81 16.01 -8.48
C PRO A 39 -14.80 14.60 -9.07
N ALA A 40 -15.78 14.29 -9.93
CA ALA A 40 -15.89 13.01 -10.66
C ALA A 40 -14.79 12.77 -11.72
N THR A 41 -13.68 13.51 -11.64
CA THR A 41 -12.59 13.54 -12.64
C THR A 41 -11.30 13.05 -12.00
N LEU A 42 -10.57 12.17 -12.71
CA LEU A 42 -9.25 11.71 -12.32
C LEU A 42 -8.34 12.94 -12.10
N ALA A 43 -7.83 13.11 -10.88
CA ALA A 43 -6.85 14.15 -10.57
C ALA A 43 -5.44 13.56 -10.72
N PRO A 44 -4.64 13.94 -11.74
CA PRO A 44 -3.31 13.36 -11.96
C PRO A 44 -2.39 13.52 -10.75
N ASN A 45 -2.51 14.65 -10.05
CA ASN A 45 -1.76 14.97 -8.83
C ASN A 45 -2.05 14.00 -7.65
N ALA A 46 -3.15 13.24 -7.70
CA ALA A 46 -3.39 12.18 -6.73
C ALA A 46 -2.43 10.98 -6.92
N PHE A 47 -1.97 10.73 -8.14
CA PHE A 47 -1.13 9.56 -8.47
C PHE A 47 0.31 9.93 -8.80
N ILE A 48 0.57 11.16 -9.24
CA ILE A 48 1.86 11.57 -9.79
C ILE A 48 2.26 12.90 -9.15
N ARG A 49 3.50 12.96 -8.68
CA ARG A 49 4.15 14.20 -8.22
C ARG A 49 5.45 14.38 -8.99
N VAL A 50 5.64 15.58 -9.52
CA VAL A 50 6.89 15.99 -10.15
C VAL A 50 7.52 17.06 -9.27
N ALA A 51 8.69 16.77 -8.71
CA ALA A 51 9.43 17.70 -7.87
C ALA A 51 10.34 18.61 -8.72
N PRO A 52 10.72 19.80 -8.21
CA PRO A 52 11.63 20.71 -8.92
C PRO A 52 13.01 20.12 -9.24
N ASP A 53 13.44 19.07 -8.52
CA ASP A 53 14.68 18.34 -8.74
C ASP A 53 14.59 17.25 -9.84
N ASN A 54 13.49 17.25 -10.60
CA ASN A 54 13.13 16.27 -11.64
C ASN A 54 12.66 14.91 -11.13
N THR A 55 12.50 14.70 -9.82
CA THR A 55 11.95 13.43 -9.31
C THR A 55 10.47 13.27 -9.68
N VAL A 56 10.13 12.16 -10.32
CA VAL A 56 8.76 11.73 -10.62
C VAL A 56 8.34 10.67 -9.61
N THR A 57 7.55 11.04 -8.62
CA THR A 57 7.02 10.12 -7.61
C THR A 57 5.64 9.63 -8.00
N VAL A 58 5.48 8.31 -8.10
CA VAL A 58 4.21 7.63 -8.36
C VAL A 58 3.64 7.12 -7.04
N LEU A 59 2.43 7.54 -6.70
CA LEU A 59 1.71 7.08 -5.52
C LEU A 59 0.95 5.80 -5.87
N ILE A 60 1.32 4.72 -5.20
CA ILE A 60 0.81 3.38 -5.49
C ILE A 60 -0.22 2.97 -4.44
N LYS A 61 -1.46 2.77 -4.88
CA LYS A 61 -2.60 2.34 -4.03
C LYS A 61 -2.60 0.85 -3.67
N HIS A 62 -1.64 0.09 -4.19
CA HIS A 62 -1.48 -1.33 -3.94
C HIS A 62 -0.23 -1.58 -3.08
N LEU A 63 -0.24 -2.63 -2.27
CA LEU A 63 0.86 -3.00 -1.39
C LEU A 63 1.90 -3.81 -2.16
N GLU A 64 3.18 -3.47 -1.99
CA GLU A 64 4.30 -4.27 -2.48
C GLU A 64 4.61 -5.39 -1.48
N MET A 65 4.49 -6.64 -1.94
CA MET A 65 4.66 -7.86 -1.14
C MET A 65 5.68 -8.82 -1.78
N GLY A 66 6.49 -8.34 -2.73
CA GLY A 66 7.49 -9.10 -3.48
C GLY A 66 7.12 -9.35 -4.95
N GLN A 67 5.89 -9.02 -5.35
CA GLN A 67 5.39 -9.20 -6.71
C GLN A 67 5.86 -8.13 -7.70
N GLY A 68 6.48 -7.04 -7.25
CA GLY A 68 7.03 -5.99 -8.11
C GLY A 68 5.98 -5.01 -8.64
N VAL A 69 4.87 -4.84 -7.90
CA VAL A 69 3.77 -3.94 -8.26
C VAL A 69 4.20 -2.48 -8.27
N TYR A 70 5.09 -2.04 -7.38
CA TYR A 70 5.60 -0.67 -7.37
C TYR A 70 6.31 -0.35 -8.69
N THR A 71 7.22 -1.24 -9.09
CA THR A 71 7.97 -1.11 -10.33
C THR A 71 7.06 -1.18 -11.56
N GLY A 72 6.15 -2.16 -11.60
CA GLY A 72 5.24 -2.33 -12.73
C GLY A 72 4.31 -1.13 -12.93
N LEU A 73 3.70 -0.63 -11.86
CA LEU A 73 2.78 0.51 -11.93
C LEU A 73 3.52 1.84 -12.21
N ALA A 74 4.70 2.04 -11.62
CA ALA A 74 5.52 3.20 -11.92
C ALA A 74 6.03 3.20 -13.38
N THR A 75 6.29 2.01 -13.95
CA THR A 75 6.66 1.85 -15.36
C THR A 75 5.56 2.33 -16.30
N ILE A 76 4.29 2.07 -15.95
CA ILE A 76 3.14 2.53 -16.75
C ILE A 76 3.10 4.05 -16.82
N VAL A 77 3.28 4.71 -15.67
CA VAL A 77 3.33 6.18 -15.61
C VAL A 77 4.53 6.72 -16.39
N ALA A 78 5.71 6.12 -16.21
CA ALA A 78 6.94 6.54 -16.88
C ALA A 78 6.86 6.39 -18.41
N GLU A 79 6.20 5.33 -18.91
CA GLU A 79 5.91 5.13 -20.33
C GLU A 79 5.06 6.27 -20.89
N GLU A 80 3.93 6.55 -20.24
CA GLU A 80 3.04 7.61 -20.73
C GLU A 80 3.62 8.99 -20.53
N MET A 81 4.45 9.23 -19.52
CA MET A 81 5.07 10.55 -19.34
C MET A 81 6.24 10.78 -20.29
N ASP A 82 6.83 9.73 -20.88
CA ASP A 82 8.19 9.77 -21.44
C ASP A 82 9.22 10.26 -20.40
N ALA A 83 9.06 9.84 -19.14
CA ALA A 83 10.00 10.15 -18.05
C ALA A 83 11.27 9.30 -18.16
N ASP A 84 12.44 9.83 -17.79
CA ASP A 84 13.62 8.98 -17.59
C ASP A 84 13.36 8.05 -16.38
N TRP A 85 13.70 6.78 -16.49
CA TRP A 85 13.54 5.84 -15.38
C TRP A 85 14.34 6.25 -14.14
N ALA A 86 15.52 6.89 -14.31
CA ALA A 86 16.34 7.37 -13.20
C ALA A 86 15.62 8.44 -12.35
N GLN A 87 14.64 9.13 -12.92
CA GLN A 87 13.82 10.14 -12.24
C GLN A 87 12.68 9.51 -11.43
N VAL A 88 12.31 8.25 -11.70
CA VAL A 88 11.08 7.66 -11.19
C VAL A 88 11.29 7.07 -9.79
N ARG A 89 10.34 7.36 -8.90
CA ARG A 89 10.22 6.75 -7.56
C ARG A 89 8.79 6.26 -7.37
N ALA A 90 8.61 5.25 -6.54
CA ALA A 90 7.29 4.78 -6.13
C ALA A 90 7.18 4.92 -4.61
N VAL A 91 6.04 5.43 -4.15
CA VAL A 91 5.72 5.50 -2.72
C VAL A 91 4.32 4.97 -2.50
N HIS A 92 4.06 4.47 -1.30
CA HIS A 92 2.73 4.02 -0.95
C HIS A 92 1.76 5.21 -0.91
N ALA A 93 0.56 5.05 -1.47
CA ALA A 93 -0.49 6.06 -1.35
C ALA A 93 -1.09 6.02 0.07
N PRO A 94 -1.51 7.16 0.64
CA PRO A 94 -2.23 7.13 1.92
C PRO A 94 -3.54 6.35 1.80
N ALA A 95 -4.09 5.92 2.94
CA ALA A 95 -5.41 5.31 2.98
C ALA A 95 -6.50 6.38 2.73
N ASP A 96 -7.04 6.40 1.52
CA ASP A 96 -8.15 7.26 1.09
C ASP A 96 -8.97 6.52 0.03
N VAL A 97 -10.12 5.98 0.45
CA VAL A 97 -10.99 5.20 -0.42
C VAL A 97 -11.53 6.02 -1.60
N LYS A 98 -11.67 7.35 -1.47
CA LYS A 98 -12.22 8.18 -2.55
C LYS A 98 -11.24 8.32 -3.71
N LEU A 99 -9.95 8.41 -3.39
CA LEU A 99 -8.89 8.59 -4.39
C LEU A 99 -8.30 7.26 -4.87
N TYR A 100 -8.20 6.29 -3.97
CA TYR A 100 -7.36 5.11 -4.14
C TYR A 100 -8.12 3.78 -3.99
N ALA A 101 -9.44 3.79 -4.13
CA ALA A 101 -10.19 2.54 -4.25
C ALA A 101 -9.68 1.70 -5.43
N ASN A 102 -9.63 0.40 -5.22
CA ASN A 102 -9.62 -0.57 -6.29
C ASN A 102 -10.98 -0.50 -6.99
N LEU A 103 -10.95 -0.18 -8.28
CA LEU A 103 -12.14 0.09 -9.10
C LEU A 103 -13.15 -1.07 -9.16
N GLY A 104 -12.73 -2.31 -8.93
CA GLY A 104 -13.64 -3.46 -8.90
C GLY A 104 -14.26 -3.72 -7.53
N SER A 105 -13.50 -3.48 -6.45
CA SER A 105 -13.95 -3.79 -5.08
C SER A 105 -14.57 -2.62 -4.32
N GLY A 106 -14.31 -1.38 -4.75
CA GLY A 106 -14.76 -0.16 -4.05
C GLY A 106 -13.99 0.19 -2.77
N ILE A 107 -12.98 -0.60 -2.38
CA ILE A 107 -12.10 -0.35 -1.23
C ILE A 107 -10.64 -0.23 -1.69
N GLN A 108 -9.79 0.46 -0.91
CA GLN A 108 -8.35 0.48 -1.18
C GLN A 108 -7.71 -0.80 -0.64
N MET A 109 -7.39 -1.73 -1.54
CA MET A 109 -6.88 -3.06 -1.19
C MET A 109 -5.95 -3.64 -2.26
N THR A 110 -5.19 -4.67 -1.85
CA THR A 110 -4.38 -5.52 -2.73
C THR A 110 -4.80 -6.96 -2.57
N GLY A 111 -5.22 -7.58 -3.68
CA GLY A 111 -5.72 -8.95 -3.69
C GLY A 111 -6.32 -9.34 -5.05
N GLY A 112 -6.62 -10.62 -5.22
CA GLY A 112 -7.28 -11.16 -6.41
C GLY A 112 -6.49 -10.97 -7.72
N SER A 113 -5.17 -10.81 -7.65
CA SER A 113 -4.31 -10.51 -8.81
C SER A 113 -4.72 -9.24 -9.58
N THR A 114 -5.36 -8.29 -8.89
CA THR A 114 -5.98 -7.14 -9.55
C THR A 114 -5.07 -5.94 -9.75
N SER A 115 -3.90 -5.85 -9.12
CA SER A 115 -3.16 -4.57 -9.04
C SER A 115 -2.83 -3.95 -10.41
N ILE A 116 -2.23 -4.73 -11.32
CA ILE A 116 -1.94 -4.25 -12.69
C ILE A 116 -3.24 -4.08 -13.48
N ALA A 117 -4.09 -5.10 -13.54
CA ALA A 117 -5.32 -5.06 -14.34
C ALA A 117 -6.25 -3.89 -13.95
N ASN A 118 -6.34 -3.58 -12.65
CA ASN A 118 -7.14 -2.49 -12.11
C ASN A 118 -6.57 -1.12 -12.45
N SER A 119 -5.25 -0.98 -12.30
CA SER A 119 -4.59 0.32 -12.37
C SER A 119 -4.04 0.66 -13.76
N TYR A 120 -4.01 -0.30 -14.69
CA TYR A 120 -3.34 -0.12 -15.98
C TYR A 120 -3.88 1.10 -16.74
N GLN A 121 -5.17 1.13 -17.04
CA GLN A 121 -5.76 2.27 -17.77
C GLN A 121 -5.74 3.55 -16.93
N GLN A 122 -6.00 3.46 -15.62
CA GLN A 122 -6.02 4.61 -14.72
C GLN A 122 -4.66 5.33 -14.68
N LEU A 123 -3.57 4.58 -14.53
CA LEU A 123 -2.23 5.15 -14.48
C LEU A 123 -1.73 5.58 -15.85
N ARG A 124 -2.17 4.92 -16.93
CA ARG A 124 -1.87 5.41 -18.28
C ARG A 124 -2.49 6.79 -18.53
N GLN A 125 -3.76 6.94 -18.18
CA GLN A 125 -4.46 8.22 -18.26
C GLN A 125 -3.78 9.28 -17.38
N ALA A 126 -3.48 8.96 -16.11
CA ALA A 126 -2.79 9.88 -15.21
C ALA A 126 -1.44 10.34 -15.79
N GLY A 127 -0.62 9.42 -16.32
CA GLY A 127 0.67 9.73 -16.94
C GLY A 127 0.53 10.61 -18.17
N ALA A 128 -0.42 10.32 -19.06
CA ALA A 128 -0.68 11.12 -20.25
C ALA A 128 -1.20 12.54 -19.90
N MET A 129 -2.04 12.66 -18.87
CA MET A 129 -2.49 13.95 -18.35
C MET A 129 -1.33 14.76 -17.77
N ALA A 130 -0.46 14.15 -16.98
CA ALA A 130 0.74 14.81 -16.46
C ALA A 130 1.66 15.30 -17.59
N ARG A 131 1.92 14.46 -18.60
CA ARG A 131 2.67 14.84 -19.82
C ARG A 131 2.04 16.04 -20.52
N ALA A 132 0.72 16.02 -20.73
CA ALA A 132 0.00 17.09 -21.39
C ALA A 132 0.07 18.41 -20.62
N MET A 133 -0.02 18.37 -19.29
CA MET A 133 0.13 19.56 -18.44
C MET A 133 1.55 20.15 -18.54
N LEU A 134 2.59 19.31 -18.53
CA LEU A 134 3.97 19.74 -18.74
C LEU A 134 4.19 20.35 -20.13
N VAL A 135 3.64 19.74 -21.18
CA VAL A 135 3.69 20.26 -22.56
C VAL A 135 2.97 21.61 -22.66
N GLN A 136 1.81 21.77 -22.03
CA GLN A 136 1.12 23.06 -22.01
C GLN A 136 1.90 24.14 -21.26
N ALA A 137 2.55 23.80 -20.15
CA ALA A 137 3.41 24.73 -19.42
C ALA A 137 4.61 25.17 -20.28
N ALA A 138 5.25 24.25 -20.99
CA ALA A 138 6.31 24.55 -21.94
C ALA A 138 5.81 25.41 -23.12
N ALA A 139 4.63 25.09 -23.68
CA ALA A 139 4.00 25.83 -24.77
C ALA A 139 3.75 27.29 -24.38
N ARG A 140 3.22 27.53 -23.18
CA ARG A 140 3.05 28.88 -22.63
C ARG A 140 4.39 29.58 -22.42
N ARG A 141 5.38 28.90 -21.82
CA ARG A 141 6.72 29.45 -21.58
C ARG A 141 7.44 29.84 -22.88
N TRP A 142 7.25 29.10 -23.95
CA TRP A 142 7.95 29.29 -25.22
C TRP A 142 7.13 30.00 -26.30
N THR A 143 5.85 30.29 -26.03
CA THR A 143 4.91 30.81 -27.04
C THR A 143 4.89 29.92 -28.29
N ALA A 144 4.80 28.60 -28.07
CA ALA A 144 4.82 27.57 -29.11
C ALA A 144 3.49 26.81 -29.13
N HIS A 145 3.15 26.14 -30.24
CA HIS A 145 2.04 25.20 -30.23
C HIS A 145 2.43 23.91 -29.51
N ALA A 146 1.53 23.36 -28.69
CA ALA A 146 1.77 22.13 -27.93
C ALA A 146 2.19 20.95 -28.82
N ALA A 147 1.67 20.88 -30.05
CA ALA A 147 2.02 19.84 -31.03
C ALA A 147 3.48 19.92 -31.54
N GLU A 148 4.16 21.06 -31.37
CA GLU A 148 5.56 21.24 -31.78
C GLU A 148 6.55 20.86 -30.66
N ILE A 149 6.06 20.53 -29.47
CA ILE A 149 6.90 20.24 -28.31
C ILE A 149 7.13 18.74 -28.21
N ALA A 150 8.39 18.34 -28.39
CA ALA A 150 8.81 16.97 -28.19
C ALA A 150 9.04 16.69 -26.71
N VAL A 151 8.72 15.47 -26.26
CA VAL A 151 9.03 14.97 -24.92
C VAL A 151 9.84 13.70 -25.06
N ALA A 152 11.00 13.65 -24.42
CA ALA A 152 11.83 12.45 -24.35
C ALA A 152 12.65 12.48 -23.06
N ASP A 153 12.70 11.35 -22.36
CA ASP A 153 13.51 11.11 -21.17
C ASP A 153 13.45 12.25 -20.12
N GLY A 154 12.23 12.69 -19.80
CA GLY A 154 12.00 13.73 -18.80
C GLY A 154 12.31 15.15 -19.24
N VAL A 155 12.59 15.36 -20.54
CA VAL A 155 12.95 16.66 -21.11
C VAL A 155 12.00 17.03 -22.23
N LEU A 156 11.48 18.26 -22.16
CA LEU A 156 10.71 18.89 -23.21
C LEU A 156 11.63 19.72 -24.08
N SER A 157 11.41 19.68 -25.39
CA SER A 157 12.24 20.40 -26.36
C SER A 157 11.39 21.09 -27.43
N TYR A 158 11.78 22.31 -27.80
CA TYR A 158 11.20 23.09 -28.89
C TYR A 158 12.29 23.91 -29.57
N LYS A 159 12.61 23.61 -30.84
CA LYS A 159 13.75 24.20 -31.56
C LYS A 159 15.04 24.04 -30.75
N THR A 160 15.67 25.13 -30.33
CA THR A 160 16.88 25.13 -29.49
C THR A 160 16.60 25.21 -27.99
N ARG A 161 15.32 25.35 -27.59
CA ARG A 161 14.92 25.50 -26.19
C ARG A 161 14.65 24.12 -25.57
N ARG A 162 15.06 23.97 -24.32
CA ARG A 162 14.82 22.75 -23.52
C ARG A 162 14.38 23.14 -22.12
N ALA A 163 13.58 22.29 -21.51
CA ALA A 163 13.24 22.36 -20.09
C ALA A 163 12.96 20.94 -19.57
N THR A 164 13.40 20.69 -18.35
CA THR A 164 13.15 19.45 -17.63
C THR A 164 11.74 19.43 -17.02
N PHE A 165 11.27 18.27 -16.59
CA PHE A 165 9.98 18.14 -15.91
C PHE A 165 9.88 19.01 -14.65
N GLY A 166 10.93 19.03 -13.81
CA GLY A 166 10.97 19.80 -12.57
C GLY A 166 10.92 21.31 -12.80
N GLU A 167 11.61 21.82 -13.83
CA GLU A 167 11.56 23.24 -14.20
C GLU A 167 10.15 23.71 -14.62
N LEU A 168 9.32 22.80 -15.12
CA LEU A 168 7.95 23.09 -15.56
C LEU A 168 6.89 22.71 -14.53
N ALA A 169 7.24 21.92 -13.52
CA ALA A 169 6.29 21.31 -12.58
C ALA A 169 5.39 22.34 -11.90
N ALA A 170 5.97 23.43 -11.39
CA ALA A 170 5.22 24.48 -10.71
C ALA A 170 4.21 25.18 -11.64
N ALA A 171 4.62 25.46 -12.88
CA ALA A 171 3.73 26.07 -13.87
C ALA A 171 2.64 25.10 -14.35
N ALA A 172 2.99 23.83 -14.57
CA ALA A 172 2.06 22.78 -14.97
C ALA A 172 0.98 22.53 -13.90
N ALA A 173 1.35 22.56 -12.61
CA ALA A 173 0.42 22.37 -11.50
C ALA A 173 -0.68 23.44 -11.40
N GLN A 174 -0.48 24.62 -11.99
CA GLN A 174 -1.49 25.69 -12.05
C GLN A 174 -2.46 25.55 -13.23
N LEU A 175 -2.22 24.57 -14.11
CA LEU A 175 -3.06 24.32 -15.27
C LEU A 175 -4.21 23.39 -14.90
N PRO A 176 -5.42 23.59 -15.47
CA PRO A 176 -6.47 22.60 -15.34
C PRO A 176 -6.02 21.28 -15.97
N ALA A 177 -6.29 20.17 -15.30
CA ALA A 177 -6.04 18.86 -15.87
C ALA A 177 -6.92 18.66 -17.12
N PRO A 178 -6.35 18.23 -18.26
CA PRO A 178 -7.12 17.98 -19.48
C PRO A 178 -8.09 16.82 -19.26
N LYS A 179 -9.33 16.95 -19.74
CA LYS A 179 -10.35 15.89 -19.61
C LYS A 179 -10.07 14.70 -20.53
N ASP A 180 -9.57 15.00 -21.73
CA ASP A 180 -9.24 14.01 -22.75
C ASP A 180 -7.76 14.07 -23.08
N VAL A 181 -7.10 12.92 -23.08
CA VAL A 181 -5.69 12.78 -23.47
C VAL A 181 -5.50 11.58 -24.36
N ALA A 182 -4.67 11.74 -25.38
CA ALA A 182 -4.22 10.64 -26.21
C ALA A 182 -3.19 9.80 -25.43
N LEU A 183 -3.53 8.53 -25.23
CA LEU A 183 -2.59 7.53 -24.72
C LEU A 183 -1.63 7.09 -25.84
N LYS A 184 -0.41 6.69 -25.46
CA LYS A 184 0.55 6.14 -26.44
C LYS A 184 0.02 4.86 -27.09
N ASP A 185 0.40 4.58 -28.33
CA ASP A 185 0.11 3.27 -28.93
C ASP A 185 1.00 2.21 -28.26
N PRO A 186 0.46 1.09 -27.76
CA PRO A 186 1.27 -0.01 -27.21
C PRO A 186 2.41 -0.48 -28.12
N LYS A 187 2.27 -0.36 -29.44
CA LYS A 187 3.32 -0.70 -30.41
C LYS A 187 4.55 0.22 -30.31
N THR A 188 4.38 1.41 -29.74
CA THR A 188 5.44 2.41 -29.55
C THR A 188 6.02 2.41 -28.14
N PHE A 189 5.60 1.47 -27.28
CA PHE A 189 6.13 1.39 -25.94
C PHE A 189 7.63 1.10 -25.93
N THR A 190 8.33 1.87 -25.12
CA THR A 190 9.79 1.76 -24.94
C THR A 190 10.15 1.23 -23.56
N LYS A 191 9.21 1.23 -22.62
CA LYS A 191 9.37 0.92 -21.21
C LYS A 191 8.50 -0.25 -20.76
N ILE A 192 7.20 -0.23 -21.08
CA ILE A 192 6.31 -1.37 -20.79
C ILE A 192 6.73 -2.58 -21.63
N GLY A 193 6.79 -3.76 -21.01
CA GLY A 193 7.23 -5.00 -21.67
C GLY A 193 8.75 -5.12 -21.85
N ARG A 194 9.54 -4.26 -21.19
CA ARG A 194 11.01 -4.33 -21.16
C ARG A 194 11.50 -4.63 -19.75
N ASP A 195 12.57 -5.41 -19.68
CA ASP A 195 13.26 -5.71 -18.43
C ASP A 195 13.92 -4.46 -17.85
N ARG A 196 13.85 -4.34 -16.52
CA ARG A 196 14.51 -3.27 -15.74
C ARG A 196 14.71 -3.72 -14.31
N LEU A 197 15.66 -3.08 -13.62
CA LEU A 197 15.82 -3.25 -12.18
C LEU A 197 14.61 -2.67 -11.43
N ARG A 198 14.21 -3.35 -10.36
CA ARG A 198 13.08 -2.88 -9.54
C ARG A 198 13.48 -1.67 -8.71
N LEU A 199 12.54 -0.77 -8.48
CA LEU A 199 12.74 0.45 -7.69
C LEU A 199 13.13 0.15 -6.23
N ASP A 200 12.70 -1.00 -5.71
CA ASP A 200 12.86 -1.46 -4.33
C ASP A 200 13.97 -2.51 -4.17
N THR A 201 14.76 -2.79 -5.21
CA THR A 201 15.86 -3.79 -5.11
C THR A 201 16.98 -3.33 -4.19
N GLY A 202 17.39 -2.06 -4.26
CA GLY A 202 18.55 -1.56 -3.53
C GLY A 202 18.41 -1.77 -2.02
N GLU A 203 17.35 -1.22 -1.44
CA GLU A 203 17.06 -1.28 -0.01
C GLU A 203 16.87 -2.72 0.52
N LYS A 204 16.37 -3.63 -0.32
CA LYS A 204 16.17 -5.04 0.05
C LYS A 204 17.47 -5.84 0.04
N VAL A 205 18.43 -5.47 -0.80
CA VAL A 205 19.70 -6.20 -0.94
C VAL A 205 20.74 -5.69 0.05
N ASP A 206 20.74 -4.39 0.37
CA ASP A 206 21.68 -3.80 1.34
C ASP A 206 21.16 -3.82 2.78
N GLY A 207 19.92 -4.26 3.01
CA GLY A 207 19.30 -4.37 4.33
C GLY A 207 18.82 -3.05 4.92
N THR A 208 18.71 -1.99 4.11
CA THR A 208 18.18 -0.69 4.56
C THR A 208 16.65 -0.58 4.47
N ALA A 209 15.98 -1.54 3.82
CA ALA A 209 14.52 -1.63 3.80
C ALA A 209 13.98 -1.80 5.23
N LEU A 210 13.03 -0.94 5.60
CA LEU A 210 12.40 -0.97 6.92
C LEU A 210 11.07 -1.72 6.85
N TYR A 211 10.91 -2.70 7.73
CA TYR A 211 9.66 -3.41 7.96
C TYR A 211 9.04 -2.97 9.29
N SER A 212 7.79 -3.37 9.57
CA SER A 212 7.11 -2.96 10.81
C SER A 212 7.85 -3.47 12.05
N LEU A 213 8.48 -4.64 11.98
CA LEU A 213 9.33 -5.16 13.04
C LEU A 213 10.63 -4.37 13.28
N ASP A 214 11.03 -3.50 12.36
CA ASP A 214 12.22 -2.65 12.50
C ASP A 214 11.93 -1.31 13.19
N VAL A 215 10.64 -0.95 13.31
CA VAL A 215 10.23 0.31 13.93
C VAL A 215 10.64 0.33 15.41
N ARG A 216 11.42 1.35 15.79
CA ARG A 216 11.87 1.60 17.17
C ARG A 216 11.60 3.05 17.52
N MET A 217 11.04 3.29 18.71
CA MET A 217 10.88 4.65 19.25
C MET A 217 10.95 4.63 20.78
N PRO A 218 11.36 5.74 21.43
CA PRO A 218 11.37 5.84 22.89
C PRO A 218 9.99 5.55 23.48
N GLY A 219 9.95 4.65 24.48
CA GLY A 219 8.71 4.27 25.16
C GLY A 219 7.83 3.27 24.40
N LEU A 220 8.28 2.72 23.26
CA LEU A 220 7.55 1.67 22.57
C LEU A 220 7.45 0.40 23.44
N LEU A 221 6.23 -0.03 23.72
CA LEU A 221 5.96 -1.29 24.42
C LEU A 221 5.75 -2.42 23.41
N THR A 222 6.11 -3.64 23.79
CA THR A 222 5.84 -4.85 23.01
C THR A 222 4.63 -5.58 23.56
N ALA A 223 3.65 -5.88 22.69
CA ALA A 223 2.48 -6.67 23.03
C ALA A 223 2.55 -8.06 22.35
N LEU A 224 2.40 -9.14 23.12
CA LEU A 224 2.27 -10.50 22.60
C LEU A 224 0.95 -11.12 23.06
N VAL A 225 0.22 -11.72 22.13
CA VAL A 225 -1.07 -12.35 22.42
C VAL A 225 -0.88 -13.85 22.67
N ALA A 226 -1.34 -14.33 23.82
CA ALA A 226 -1.64 -15.73 24.05
C ALA A 226 -2.99 -16.04 23.38
N ARG A 227 -2.99 -16.92 22.38
CA ARG A 227 -4.17 -17.29 21.61
C ARG A 227 -4.73 -18.64 22.07
N PRO A 228 -6.04 -18.88 21.93
CA PRO A 228 -6.62 -20.17 22.24
C PRO A 228 -6.05 -21.29 21.35
N PRO A 229 -6.05 -22.55 21.82
CA PRO A 229 -5.62 -23.70 21.03
C PRO A 229 -6.59 -24.07 19.91
N ARG A 230 -7.83 -23.54 19.92
CA ARG A 230 -8.86 -23.80 18.91
C ARG A 230 -9.46 -22.49 18.39
N PHE A 231 -9.78 -22.48 17.11
CA PHE A 231 -10.51 -21.37 16.50
C PHE A 231 -11.87 -21.17 17.18
N LYS A 232 -12.23 -19.91 17.42
CA LYS A 232 -13.46 -19.46 18.10
C LYS A 232 -13.57 -19.79 19.60
N ALA A 233 -12.54 -20.37 20.23
CA ALA A 233 -12.55 -20.49 21.68
C ALA A 233 -12.46 -19.10 22.33
N ALA A 234 -13.14 -18.93 23.46
CA ALA A 234 -13.16 -17.68 24.22
C ALA A 234 -12.30 -17.78 25.49
N VAL A 235 -11.87 -16.63 26.01
CA VAL A 235 -11.27 -16.57 27.36
C VAL A 235 -12.37 -16.81 28.39
N LYS A 236 -12.25 -17.87 29.18
CA LYS A 236 -13.15 -18.15 30.31
C LYS A 236 -12.69 -17.45 31.58
N SER A 237 -11.40 -17.56 31.88
CA SER A 237 -10.78 -16.91 33.04
C SER A 237 -9.28 -16.74 32.85
N VAL A 238 -8.71 -15.73 33.49
CA VAL A 238 -7.28 -15.40 33.43
C VAL A 238 -6.74 -15.26 34.85
N ASP A 239 -5.67 -15.99 35.17
CA ASP A 239 -4.79 -15.72 36.30
C ASP A 239 -3.45 -15.20 35.75
N ALA A 240 -3.23 -13.91 36.00
CA ALA A 240 -2.08 -13.15 35.51
C ALA A 240 -1.12 -12.74 36.64
N ALA A 241 -1.33 -13.16 37.89
CA ALA A 241 -0.61 -12.64 39.04
C ALA A 241 0.90 -12.85 38.91
N GLN A 242 1.32 -14.06 38.48
CA GLN A 242 2.72 -14.38 38.26
C GLN A 242 3.33 -13.52 37.13
N ALA A 243 2.62 -13.34 36.02
CA ALA A 243 3.08 -12.55 34.89
C ALA A 243 3.24 -11.07 35.25
N LEU A 244 2.28 -10.49 35.97
CA LEU A 244 2.32 -9.09 36.40
C LEU A 244 3.45 -8.79 37.39
N ALA A 245 3.90 -9.78 38.15
CA ALA A 245 5.04 -9.64 39.05
C ALA A 245 6.41 -9.68 38.34
N MET A 246 6.45 -10.01 37.04
CA MET A 246 7.71 -10.13 36.29
C MET A 246 8.25 -8.75 35.88
N PRO A 247 9.58 -8.54 35.91
CA PRO A 247 10.18 -7.26 35.55
C PRO A 247 9.82 -6.80 34.14
N GLY A 248 9.40 -5.53 34.03
CA GLY A 248 9.07 -4.85 32.77
C GLY A 248 7.71 -5.20 32.18
N VAL A 249 6.90 -6.03 32.84
CA VAL A 249 5.51 -6.26 32.45
C VAL A 249 4.66 -5.06 32.87
N ARG A 250 3.87 -4.53 31.94
CA ARG A 250 3.03 -3.34 32.15
C ARG A 250 1.57 -3.70 32.28
N HIS A 251 1.08 -4.58 31.39
CA HIS A 251 -0.32 -4.97 31.36
C HIS A 251 -0.51 -6.42 30.95
N VAL A 252 -1.55 -7.05 31.50
CA VAL A 252 -2.10 -8.31 31.01
C VAL A 252 -3.60 -8.11 30.84
N VAL A 253 -4.09 -8.16 29.60
CA VAL A 253 -5.46 -7.77 29.25
C VAL A 253 -6.12 -8.88 28.44
N ALA A 254 -7.30 -9.32 28.86
CA ALA A 254 -8.14 -10.19 28.04
C ALA A 254 -8.73 -9.39 26.87
N ILE A 255 -8.59 -9.93 25.66
CA ILE A 255 -9.09 -9.37 24.40
C ILE A 255 -9.93 -10.42 23.66
N PRO A 256 -10.76 -10.06 22.67
CA PRO A 256 -11.60 -11.02 21.97
C PRO A 256 -10.84 -12.21 21.35
N SER A 257 -9.57 -12.01 20.98
CA SER A 257 -8.72 -13.02 20.36
C SER A 257 -7.78 -13.76 21.34
N GLY A 258 -7.87 -13.51 22.64
CA GLY A 258 -7.03 -14.16 23.65
C GLY A 258 -6.63 -13.24 24.82
N VAL A 259 -5.38 -13.34 25.26
CA VAL A 259 -4.83 -12.49 26.33
C VAL A 259 -3.58 -11.78 25.85
N ALA A 260 -3.61 -10.46 25.80
CA ALA A 260 -2.46 -9.62 25.44
C ALA A 260 -1.58 -9.38 26.67
N VAL A 261 -0.29 -9.65 26.54
CA VAL A 261 0.75 -9.31 27.53
C VAL A 261 1.61 -8.20 26.95
N VAL A 262 1.64 -7.07 27.64
CA VAL A 262 2.36 -5.86 27.23
C VAL A 262 3.53 -5.63 28.17
N ALA A 263 4.74 -5.48 27.62
CA ALA A 263 5.97 -5.28 28.38
C ALA A 263 6.93 -4.31 27.67
N ASP A 264 7.99 -3.90 28.38
CA ASP A 264 9.01 -2.96 27.86
C ASP A 264 9.86 -3.55 26.72
N SER A 265 9.88 -4.88 26.57
CA SER A 265 10.62 -5.55 25.50
C SER A 265 9.96 -6.87 25.09
N PHE A 266 10.31 -7.34 23.90
CA PHE A 266 9.85 -8.63 23.37
C PHE A 266 10.11 -9.79 24.33
N TRP A 267 11.32 -9.90 24.88
CA TRP A 267 11.68 -11.06 25.69
C TRP A 267 10.94 -11.08 27.04
N GLN A 268 10.68 -9.90 27.61
CA GLN A 268 9.85 -9.78 28.81
C GLN A 268 8.40 -10.17 28.51
N ALA A 269 7.82 -9.65 27.42
CA ALA A 269 6.47 -10.03 26.99
C ALA A 269 6.36 -11.53 26.70
N TYR A 270 7.37 -12.12 26.05
CA TYR A 270 7.37 -13.53 25.66
C TYR A 270 7.36 -14.46 26.88
N LYS A 271 8.27 -14.21 27.83
CA LYS A 271 8.33 -14.98 29.08
C LYS A 271 7.08 -14.79 29.93
N ALA A 272 6.62 -13.55 30.09
CA ALA A 272 5.45 -13.25 30.89
C ALA A 272 4.17 -13.85 30.31
N ARG A 273 4.02 -13.87 28.97
CA ARG A 273 2.94 -14.57 28.29
C ARG A 273 2.89 -16.05 28.65
N GLY A 274 4.04 -16.71 28.78
CA GLY A 274 4.12 -18.11 29.21
C GLY A 274 3.75 -18.35 30.67
N ALA A 275 3.74 -17.31 31.51
CA ALA A 275 3.38 -17.38 32.92
C ALA A 275 1.89 -17.08 33.19
N VAL A 276 1.12 -16.64 32.19
CA VAL A 276 -0.32 -16.41 32.33
C VAL A 276 -1.05 -17.76 32.29
N ARG A 277 -1.86 -18.04 33.31
CA ARG A 277 -2.73 -19.22 33.33
C ARG A 277 -4.09 -18.83 32.76
N ILE A 278 -4.47 -19.45 31.65
CA ILE A 278 -5.70 -19.11 30.92
C ILE A 278 -6.57 -20.36 30.85
N ALA A 279 -7.81 -20.24 31.33
CA ALA A 279 -8.84 -21.22 31.03
C ALA A 279 -9.59 -20.77 29.76
N TRP A 280 -9.70 -21.66 28.79
CA TRP A 280 -10.41 -21.42 27.55
C TRP A 280 -11.80 -22.06 27.62
N ASP A 281 -12.80 -21.34 27.09
CA ASP A 281 -14.11 -21.92 26.79
C ASP A 281 -14.13 -22.36 25.33
N ASP A 282 -14.31 -23.66 25.15
CA ASP A 282 -14.25 -24.34 23.87
C ASP A 282 -15.64 -24.67 23.30
N ALA A 283 -16.74 -24.23 23.94
CA ALA A 283 -18.09 -24.62 23.56
C ALA A 283 -18.44 -24.28 22.09
N ALA A 284 -18.02 -23.10 21.62
CA ALA A 284 -18.25 -22.62 20.25
C ALA A 284 -17.08 -22.91 19.28
N SER A 285 -16.05 -23.62 19.74
CA SER A 285 -14.84 -23.85 18.94
C SER A 285 -15.08 -24.79 17.77
N GLU A 286 -14.30 -24.64 16.70
CA GLU A 286 -14.25 -25.63 15.62
C GLU A 286 -13.78 -27.00 16.16
N LYS A 287 -14.52 -28.05 15.83
CA LYS A 287 -14.31 -29.43 16.32
C LYS A 287 -13.94 -30.40 15.23
N ARG A 288 -14.14 -30.04 13.96
CA ARG A 288 -13.86 -30.91 12.83
C ARG A 288 -12.36 -31.18 12.69
N SER A 289 -12.03 -32.40 12.29
CA SER A 289 -10.70 -32.77 11.82
C SER A 289 -10.49 -32.36 10.36
N THR A 290 -9.24 -32.36 9.90
CA THR A 290 -8.90 -32.18 8.48
C THR A 290 -9.66 -33.17 7.59
N ALA A 291 -9.80 -34.43 8.01
CA ALA A 291 -10.52 -35.45 7.25
C ALA A 291 -12.02 -35.14 7.12
N GLN A 292 -12.65 -34.64 8.20
CA GLN A 292 -14.05 -34.21 8.15
C GLN A 292 -14.24 -32.99 7.25
N MET A 293 -13.35 -32.00 7.34
CA MET A 293 -13.42 -30.82 6.47
C MET A 293 -13.25 -31.19 4.99
N LEU A 294 -12.32 -32.10 4.65
CA LEU A 294 -12.15 -32.57 3.27
C LEU A 294 -13.39 -33.34 2.77
N ALA A 295 -13.99 -34.19 3.60
CA ALA A 295 -15.23 -34.88 3.25
C ALA A 295 -16.38 -33.89 2.99
N ASP A 296 -16.51 -32.86 3.84
CA ASP A 296 -17.50 -31.78 3.65
C ASP A 296 -17.27 -31.04 2.31
N TYR A 297 -16.02 -30.72 1.97
CA TYR A 297 -15.69 -30.05 0.71
C TYR A 297 -15.98 -30.91 -0.52
N LYS A 298 -15.69 -32.22 -0.48
CA LYS A 298 -16.04 -33.14 -1.58
C LYS A 298 -17.54 -33.22 -1.80
N ALA A 299 -18.31 -33.33 -0.71
CA ALA A 299 -19.76 -33.35 -0.80
C ALA A 299 -20.31 -32.05 -1.42
N GLN A 300 -19.73 -30.89 -1.08
CA GLN A 300 -20.10 -29.61 -1.68
C GLN A 300 -19.69 -29.51 -3.16
N ALA A 301 -18.50 -29.99 -3.52
CA ALA A 301 -18.00 -29.96 -4.89
C ALA A 301 -18.83 -30.84 -5.85
N ALA A 302 -19.51 -31.87 -5.33
CA ALA A 302 -20.44 -32.70 -6.09
C ALA A 302 -21.80 -32.01 -6.37
N ALA A 303 -22.11 -30.91 -5.67
CA ALA A 303 -23.32 -30.13 -5.93
C ALA A 303 -23.11 -29.14 -7.08
N PRO A 304 -24.18 -28.68 -7.77
CA PRO A 304 -24.08 -27.65 -8.80
C PRO A 304 -23.40 -26.38 -8.26
N GLY A 305 -22.28 -25.99 -8.87
CA GLY A 305 -21.55 -24.77 -8.53
C GLY A 305 -22.10 -23.53 -9.21
N ILE A 306 -21.56 -22.36 -8.83
CA ILE A 306 -21.85 -21.10 -9.51
C ILE A 306 -21.08 -21.08 -10.84
N PRO A 307 -21.75 -20.89 -12.00
CA PRO A 307 -21.05 -20.83 -13.28
C PRO A 307 -20.08 -19.65 -13.32
N ALA A 308 -18.78 -19.93 -13.50
CA ALA A 308 -17.76 -18.89 -13.64
C ALA A 308 -17.79 -18.24 -15.04
N ALA A 309 -18.10 -19.03 -16.08
CA ALA A 309 -18.30 -18.60 -17.46
C ALA A 309 -19.09 -19.67 -18.23
N THR A 310 -19.83 -19.25 -19.25
CA THR A 310 -20.53 -20.16 -20.18
C THR A 310 -20.14 -19.80 -21.60
N VAL A 311 -19.51 -20.74 -22.32
CA VAL A 311 -19.11 -20.57 -23.71
C VAL A 311 -19.58 -21.78 -24.51
N GLY A 312 -20.57 -21.57 -25.40
CA GLY A 312 -21.19 -22.64 -26.18
C GLY A 312 -22.04 -23.59 -25.36
N ASP A 313 -22.41 -24.72 -25.98
CA ASP A 313 -23.13 -25.82 -25.33
C ASP A 313 -22.16 -26.92 -24.88
N VAL A 314 -21.78 -26.87 -23.61
CA VAL A 314 -20.83 -27.81 -23.00
C VAL A 314 -21.40 -29.23 -22.97
N ASN A 315 -22.71 -29.40 -22.78
CA ASN A 315 -23.33 -30.72 -22.69
C ASN A 315 -23.33 -31.42 -24.05
N ALA A 316 -23.66 -30.69 -25.12
CA ALA A 316 -23.58 -31.21 -26.48
C ALA A 316 -22.13 -31.58 -26.85
N ALA A 317 -21.17 -30.72 -26.52
CA ALA A 317 -19.76 -30.96 -26.79
C ALA A 317 -19.21 -32.20 -26.05
N LEU A 318 -19.56 -32.36 -24.76
CA LEU A 318 -19.17 -33.53 -23.98
C LEU A 318 -19.86 -34.81 -24.48
N GLY A 319 -21.12 -34.74 -24.90
CA GLY A 319 -21.86 -35.88 -25.46
C GLY A 319 -21.30 -36.39 -26.79
N ALA A 320 -20.69 -35.51 -27.60
CA ALA A 320 -20.07 -35.86 -28.88
C ALA A 320 -18.56 -36.15 -28.78
N ALA A 321 -17.96 -36.05 -27.59
CA ALA A 321 -16.52 -36.16 -27.43
C ALA A 321 -16.02 -37.60 -27.68
N ALA A 322 -14.99 -37.76 -28.51
CA ALA A 322 -14.36 -39.07 -28.76
C ALA A 322 -13.65 -39.64 -27.52
N ARG A 323 -13.26 -38.78 -26.57
CA ARG A 323 -12.65 -39.15 -25.29
C ARG A 323 -12.98 -38.09 -24.24
N THR A 324 -13.29 -38.55 -23.03
CA THR A 324 -13.45 -37.71 -21.84
C THR A 324 -12.43 -38.10 -20.77
N LEU A 325 -11.99 -37.13 -19.97
CA LEU A 325 -11.11 -37.33 -18.81
C LEU A 325 -11.71 -36.60 -17.63
N THR A 326 -11.80 -37.28 -16.49
CA THR A 326 -12.29 -36.72 -15.23
C THR A 326 -11.21 -36.94 -14.17
N ALA A 327 -10.92 -35.91 -13.37
CA ALA A 327 -9.99 -35.98 -12.26
C ALA A 327 -10.49 -35.10 -11.11
N GLU A 328 -10.25 -35.56 -9.88
CA GLU A 328 -10.51 -34.79 -8.65
C GLU A 328 -9.17 -34.26 -8.12
N PHE A 329 -9.15 -32.99 -7.71
CA PHE A 329 -7.98 -32.34 -7.12
C PHE A 329 -8.35 -31.80 -5.75
N GLU A 330 -7.54 -32.14 -4.75
CA GLU A 330 -7.72 -31.68 -3.38
C GLU A 330 -6.56 -30.77 -2.97
N PHE A 331 -6.88 -29.64 -2.33
CA PHE A 331 -5.90 -28.71 -1.81
C PHE A 331 -6.06 -28.61 -0.29
N PRO A 332 -5.03 -28.96 0.51
CA PRO A 332 -5.11 -28.84 1.95
C PRO A 332 -5.05 -27.37 2.38
N TYR A 333 -5.33 -27.10 3.66
CA TYR A 333 -5.06 -25.80 4.26
C TYR A 333 -3.56 -25.48 4.16
N LEU A 334 -3.25 -24.40 3.47
CA LEU A 334 -1.89 -23.90 3.32
C LEU A 334 -1.62 -22.81 4.35
N ALA A 335 -0.47 -22.91 5.02
CA ALA A 335 0.07 -21.81 5.78
C ALA A 335 0.81 -20.87 4.82
N HIS A 336 0.50 -19.58 4.88
CA HIS A 336 1.24 -18.56 4.14
C HIS A 336 2.72 -18.52 4.54
N ALA A 337 3.01 -18.78 5.83
CA ALA A 337 4.34 -18.89 6.41
C ALA A 337 5.31 -17.76 5.96
N PRO A 338 4.93 -16.47 6.09
CA PRO A 338 5.83 -15.38 5.73
C PRO A 338 7.06 -15.37 6.65
N MET A 339 8.22 -14.96 6.10
CA MET A 339 9.45 -14.84 6.88
C MET A 339 9.32 -13.80 8.00
N GLU A 340 8.67 -12.67 7.69
CA GLU A 340 8.19 -11.73 8.70
C GLU A 340 6.81 -12.18 9.20
N PRO A 341 6.66 -12.55 10.49
CA PRO A 341 5.36 -12.83 11.07
C PRO A 341 4.48 -11.58 11.07
N LEU A 342 3.16 -11.75 10.96
CA LEU A 342 2.23 -10.62 11.03
C LEU A 342 2.39 -9.84 12.33
N ASP A 343 2.73 -8.56 12.20
CA ASP A 343 2.88 -7.60 13.28
C ASP A 343 2.26 -6.24 12.91
N CYS A 344 2.25 -5.33 13.89
CA CYS A 344 1.94 -3.94 13.66
C CYS A 344 2.55 -3.07 14.76
N VAL A 345 2.82 -1.81 14.42
CA VAL A 345 3.10 -0.74 15.37
C VAL A 345 1.96 0.27 15.31
N ILE A 346 1.41 0.59 16.47
CA ILE A 346 0.29 1.53 16.62
C ILE A 346 0.74 2.66 17.54
N VAL A 347 0.60 3.90 17.08
CA VAL A 347 0.86 5.10 17.88
C VAL A 347 -0.40 5.95 17.89
N THR A 348 -0.95 6.15 19.09
CA THR A 348 -2.12 7.01 19.30
C THR A 348 -1.67 8.36 19.84
N GLY A 349 -2.38 9.42 19.44
CA GLY A 349 -2.14 10.78 19.90
C GLY A 349 -3.41 11.62 19.83
N LYS A 350 -3.32 12.86 20.31
CA LYS A 350 -4.44 13.81 20.33
C LYS A 350 -5.06 14.09 18.95
N ASP A 351 -4.26 13.90 17.89
CA ASP A 351 -4.64 14.24 16.50
C ASP A 351 -5.07 12.98 15.71
N GLY A 352 -5.03 11.78 16.31
CA GLY A 352 -5.45 10.53 15.66
C GLY A 352 -4.58 9.32 16.01
N CYS A 353 -4.56 8.34 15.11
CA CYS A 353 -3.82 7.10 15.23
C CYS A 353 -2.98 6.85 13.97
N GLU A 354 -1.70 6.55 14.15
CA GLU A 354 -0.79 6.09 13.11
C GLU A 354 -0.56 4.59 13.25
N ILE A 355 -0.52 3.88 12.12
CA ILE A 355 -0.38 2.42 12.05
C ILE A 355 0.67 2.09 11.00
N TRP A 356 1.69 1.32 11.40
CA TRP A 356 2.63 0.67 10.48
C TRP A 356 2.40 -0.84 10.54
N ALA A 357 2.00 -1.42 9.41
CA ALA A 357 1.71 -2.85 9.29
C ALA A 357 1.67 -3.28 7.81
N GLY A 358 1.78 -4.59 7.57
CA GLY A 358 1.54 -5.21 6.25
C GLY A 358 0.05 -5.25 5.85
N CYS A 359 -0.63 -4.10 5.83
CA CYS A 359 -2.08 -3.98 5.59
C CYS A 359 -2.46 -4.20 4.12
N GLN A 360 -2.93 -5.39 3.75
CA GLN A 360 -3.46 -5.62 2.40
C GLN A 360 -4.77 -4.84 2.13
N PHE A 361 -5.54 -4.53 3.18
CA PHE A 361 -6.86 -3.89 3.11
C PHE A 361 -6.84 -2.54 3.82
N HIS A 362 -5.96 -1.64 3.38
CA HIS A 362 -5.64 -0.35 4.02
C HIS A 362 -6.84 0.39 4.61
N THR A 363 -7.91 0.59 3.82
CA THR A 363 -9.10 1.35 4.26
C THR A 363 -10.03 0.57 5.19
N VAL A 364 -10.03 -0.76 5.12
CA VAL A 364 -10.76 -1.62 6.07
C VAL A 364 -10.04 -1.65 7.41
N ASP A 365 -8.71 -1.84 7.40
CA ASP A 365 -7.90 -1.85 8.61
C ASP A 365 -7.92 -0.49 9.31
N GLN A 366 -7.81 0.60 8.54
CA GLN A 366 -8.00 1.97 9.05
C GLN A 366 -9.38 2.15 9.70
N GLY A 367 -10.46 1.72 9.04
CA GLY A 367 -11.82 1.82 9.57
C GLY A 367 -12.01 1.00 10.85
N ASN A 368 -11.46 -0.21 10.90
CA ASN A 368 -11.52 -1.08 12.08
C ASN A 368 -10.79 -0.45 13.27
N VAL A 369 -9.59 0.10 13.07
CA VAL A 369 -8.84 0.76 14.16
C VAL A 369 -9.55 2.04 14.61
N ALA A 370 -10.09 2.84 13.68
CA ALA A 370 -10.87 4.02 14.04
C ALA A 370 -12.09 3.65 14.89
N ALA A 371 -12.82 2.58 14.53
CA ALA A 371 -13.96 2.10 15.30
C ALA A 371 -13.56 1.61 16.71
N VAL A 372 -12.44 0.90 16.85
CA VAL A 372 -11.93 0.44 18.15
C VAL A 372 -11.49 1.62 19.04
N LEU A 373 -10.93 2.67 18.45
CA LEU A 373 -10.44 3.85 19.18
C LEU A 373 -11.48 4.96 19.35
N GLY A 374 -12.64 4.87 18.69
CA GLY A 374 -13.68 5.89 18.70
C GLY A 374 -13.29 7.19 17.98
N LEU A 375 -12.54 7.09 16.87
CA LEU A 375 -12.04 8.22 16.07
C LEU A 375 -12.98 8.63 14.93
#